data_AF-A0A0Q8JS72-F1
#
_entry.id   AF-A0A0Q8JS72-F1
#
_cell.length_a   1.000
_cell.length_b   1.000
_cell.length_c   1.000
_cell.angle_alpha   90.00
_cell.angle_beta   90.00
_cell.angle_gamma   90.00
#
_symmetry.space_group_name_H-M   'P 1'
#
loop_
_entity.id
_entity.type
_entity.pdbx_description
1 polymer ?
#
loop_
_entity_poly.entity_id
_entity_poly.type
_entity_poly.pdbx_seq_one_letter_code
_entity_poly.pdbx_strand_id
1 'polypeptide(L)'
;MRALSSLEPIPHPDAQTGLAQWRELTRQANAAFDRRQFAHAQRLYRQALQTALALIASPALAACPDDCLAALVVAHHNVSETHRQRRDAIGTLDHLCLPHEALIRIAADPRVPDAARRRAVHHMSRTRLALLDWQTRHGACARTQALLRDGLSALSSLGADAFH
;
A
#
# COMPACT_ATOMS: atom_id res chain seq x y z
N MET A 1 -37.25 24.04 -7.22
CA MET A 1 -36.29 23.48 -6.25
C MET A 1 -35.59 22.28 -6.87
N ARG A 2 -34.34 22.43 -7.31
CA ARG A 2 -33.44 21.31 -7.62
C ARG A 2 -32.10 21.60 -6.95
N ALA A 3 -31.83 20.90 -5.85
CA ALA A 3 -30.52 20.82 -5.25
C ALA A 3 -30.01 19.40 -5.54
N LEU A 4 -29.10 19.29 -6.51
CA LEU A 4 -28.19 18.16 -6.65
C LEU A 4 -26.83 18.74 -7.02
N SER A 5 -26.23 19.43 -6.06
CA SER A 5 -24.79 19.66 -6.10
C SER A 5 -24.17 18.42 -5.48
N SER A 6 -23.87 17.43 -6.32
CA SER A 6 -22.83 16.45 -5.99
C SER A 6 -21.57 17.24 -5.73
N LEU A 7 -21.24 17.44 -4.45
CA LEU A 7 -19.96 18.01 -4.04
C LEU A 7 -18.88 17.10 -4.59
N GLU A 8 -18.27 17.49 -5.71
CA GLU A 8 -16.99 16.93 -6.10
C GLU A 8 -16.06 17.06 -4.89
N PRO A 9 -15.31 16.00 -4.53
CA PRO A 9 -14.34 16.09 -3.45
C PRO A 9 -13.42 17.28 -3.70
N ILE A 10 -13.37 18.22 -2.75
CA ILE A 10 -12.51 19.39 -2.87
C ILE A 10 -11.09 18.86 -3.11
N PRO A 11 -10.44 19.23 -4.22
CA PRO A 11 -9.11 18.75 -4.53
C PRO A 11 -8.18 19.16 -3.39
N HIS A 12 -7.57 18.19 -2.70
CA HIS A 12 -6.55 18.44 -1.70
C HIS A 12 -5.21 18.61 -2.43
N PRO A 13 -4.70 19.85 -2.61
CA PRO A 13 -3.60 20.12 -3.53
C PRO A 13 -2.32 19.37 -3.13
N ASP A 14 -2.08 19.19 -1.84
CA ASP A 14 -0.94 18.42 -1.33
C ASP A 14 -1.06 16.92 -1.65
N ALA A 15 -2.26 16.36 -1.56
CA ALA A 15 -2.54 14.97 -1.91
C ALA A 15 -2.33 14.74 -3.42
N GLN A 16 -2.84 15.65 -4.25
CA GLN A 16 -2.69 15.55 -5.71
C GLN A 16 -1.24 15.72 -6.15
N THR A 17 -0.52 16.67 -5.54
CA THR A 17 0.90 16.91 -5.81
C THR A 17 1.73 15.68 -5.44
N GLY A 18 1.52 15.12 -4.24
CA GLY A 18 2.22 13.92 -3.80
C GLY A 18 1.90 12.69 -4.67
N LEU A 19 0.63 12.48 -5.04
CA LEU A 19 0.23 11.39 -5.94
C LEU A 19 0.81 11.58 -7.35
N ALA A 20 0.85 12.81 -7.88
CA ALA A 20 1.48 13.10 -9.17
C ALA A 20 2.99 12.81 -9.13
N GLN A 21 3.69 13.25 -8.07
CA GLN A 21 5.10 12.95 -7.87
C GLN A 21 5.35 11.44 -7.77
N TRP A 22 4.54 10.70 -7.02
CA TRP A 22 4.62 9.25 -6.92
C TRP A 22 4.45 8.55 -8.28
N ARG A 23 3.44 8.98 -9.08
CA ARG A 23 3.19 8.44 -10.44
C ARG A 23 4.39 8.67 -11.34
N GLU A 24 4.95 9.87 -11.31
CA GLU A 24 6.09 10.23 -12.14
C GLU A 24 7.36 9.43 -11.78
N LEU A 25 7.67 9.33 -10.48
CA LEU A 25 8.78 8.49 -10.00
C LEU A 25 8.60 7.02 -10.39
N THR A 26 7.39 6.49 -10.26
CA THR A 26 7.07 5.10 -10.63
C THR A 26 7.23 4.89 -12.14
N ARG A 27 6.78 5.84 -12.97
CA ARG A 27 6.91 5.77 -14.43
C ARG A 27 8.38 5.79 -14.86
N GLN A 28 9.20 6.67 -14.28
CA GLN A 28 10.64 6.70 -14.55
C GLN A 28 11.33 5.41 -14.08
N ALA A 29 10.95 4.90 -12.90
CA ALA A 29 11.49 3.66 -12.36
C ALA A 29 11.18 2.46 -13.25
N ASN A 30 9.94 2.34 -13.73
CA ASN A 30 9.53 1.30 -14.68
C ASN A 30 10.38 1.38 -15.96
N ALA A 31 10.54 2.57 -16.54
CA ALA A 31 11.36 2.75 -17.74
C ALA A 31 12.84 2.35 -17.52
N ALA A 32 13.41 2.65 -16.34
CA ALA A 32 14.74 2.19 -15.98
C ALA A 32 14.80 0.67 -15.77
N PHE A 33 13.76 0.09 -15.17
CA PHE A 33 13.65 -1.35 -14.92
C PHE A 33 13.58 -2.13 -16.24
N ASP A 34 12.76 -1.68 -17.20
CA ASP A 34 12.64 -2.27 -18.54
C ASP A 34 13.97 -2.26 -19.30
N ARG A 35 14.77 -1.21 -19.10
CA ARG A 35 16.14 -1.08 -19.63
C ARG A 35 17.19 -1.88 -18.84
N ARG A 36 16.77 -2.70 -17.88
CA ARG A 36 17.61 -3.49 -16.96
C ARG A 36 18.56 -2.64 -16.11
N GLN A 37 18.27 -1.35 -15.94
CA GLN A 37 19.05 -0.43 -15.09
C GLN A 37 18.61 -0.59 -13.63
N PHE A 38 18.73 -1.80 -13.07
CA PHE A 38 18.09 -2.18 -11.80
C PHE A 38 18.53 -1.34 -10.59
N ALA A 39 19.78 -0.90 -10.54
CA ALA A 39 20.26 0.00 -9.49
C ALA A 39 19.56 1.37 -9.55
N HIS A 40 19.37 1.90 -10.77
CA HIS A 40 18.67 3.16 -10.98
C HIS A 40 17.17 3.03 -10.69
N ALA A 41 16.53 1.97 -11.20
CA ALA A 41 15.13 1.67 -10.94
C ALA A 41 14.84 1.54 -9.44
N GLN A 42 15.67 0.81 -8.70
CA GLN A 42 15.51 0.68 -7.25
C GLN A 42 15.59 2.01 -6.53
N ARG A 43 16.51 2.89 -6.90
CA ARG A 43 16.60 4.24 -6.31
C ARG A 43 15.31 5.02 -6.53
N LEU A 44 14.76 5.01 -7.74
CA LEU A 44 13.51 5.71 -8.07
C LEU A 44 12.30 5.09 -7.36
N TYR A 45 12.18 3.75 -7.31
CA TYR A 45 11.12 3.09 -6.55
C TYR A 45 11.19 3.38 -5.04
N ARG A 46 12.39 3.47 -4.47
CA ARG A 46 12.56 3.86 -3.06
C ARG A 46 12.12 5.31 -2.83
N GLN A 47 12.40 6.22 -3.76
CA GLN A 47 11.88 7.59 -3.69
C GLN A 47 10.34 7.61 -3.77
N ALA A 48 9.75 6.86 -4.71
CA ALA A 48 8.30 6.71 -4.81
C ALA A 48 7.72 6.16 -3.50
N LEU A 49 8.37 5.18 -2.88
CA LEU A 49 7.96 4.64 -1.58
C LEU A 49 8.00 5.72 -0.48
N GLN A 50 9.03 6.56 -0.43
CA GLN A 50 9.05 7.67 0.54
C GLN A 50 7.89 8.66 0.31
N THR A 51 7.57 8.97 -0.95
CA THR A 51 6.38 9.79 -1.27
C THR A 51 5.08 9.13 -0.80
N ALA A 52 4.91 7.82 -1.02
CA ALA A 52 3.74 7.09 -0.56
C ALA A 52 3.62 7.04 0.97
N LEU A 53 4.75 6.87 1.68
CA LEU A 53 4.80 6.92 3.14
C LEU A 53 4.42 8.31 3.68
N ALA A 54 4.88 9.38 3.02
CA ALA A 54 4.50 10.75 3.38
C ALA A 54 2.99 11.00 3.16
N LEU A 55 2.42 10.48 2.07
CA LEU A 55 0.99 10.60 1.79
C LEU A 55 0.14 9.98 2.90
N ILE A 56 0.43 8.74 3.31
CA ILE A 56 -0.34 8.06 4.36
C ILE A 56 -0.13 8.66 5.76
N ALA A 57 0.95 9.40 5.96
CA ALA A 57 1.26 10.10 7.21
C ALA A 57 0.70 11.55 7.26
N SER A 58 -0.03 11.96 6.22
CA SER A 58 -0.55 13.33 6.06
C SER A 58 -2.08 13.34 5.99
N PRO A 59 -2.71 14.53 6.06
CA PRO A 59 -4.15 14.67 5.82
C PRO A 59 -4.63 14.13 4.46
N ALA A 60 -3.71 13.90 3.51
CA ALA A 60 -4.03 13.29 2.22
C ALA A 60 -4.68 11.90 2.36
N LEU A 61 -4.36 11.14 3.42
CA LEU A 61 -4.97 9.83 3.66
C LEU A 61 -6.49 9.95 3.88
N ALA A 62 -6.95 11.01 4.55
CA ALA A 62 -8.38 11.25 4.77
C ALA A 62 -9.08 11.67 3.46
N ALA A 63 -8.39 12.48 2.66
CA ALA A 63 -8.89 13.03 1.41
C ALA A 63 -9.01 12.00 0.27
N CYS A 64 -7.96 11.20 0.08
CA CYS A 64 -7.81 10.26 -1.04
C CYS A 64 -7.34 8.89 -0.52
N PRO A 65 -8.11 8.23 0.37
CA PRO A 65 -7.66 7.03 1.06
C PRO A 65 -7.29 5.89 0.13
N ASP A 66 -8.10 5.66 -0.90
CA ASP A 66 -7.87 4.54 -1.82
C ASP A 66 -6.58 4.72 -2.62
N ASP A 67 -6.36 5.92 -3.18
CA ASP A 67 -5.16 6.25 -3.95
C ASP A 67 -3.90 6.22 -3.09
N CYS A 68 -3.94 6.77 -1.86
CA CYS A 68 -2.77 6.78 -0.97
C CYS A 68 -2.35 5.36 -0.57
N LEU A 69 -3.33 4.51 -0.22
CA LEU A 69 -3.06 3.12 0.16
C LEU A 69 -2.63 2.27 -1.04
N ALA A 70 -3.23 2.50 -2.22
CA ALA A 70 -2.79 1.86 -3.46
C ALA A 70 -1.34 2.24 -3.79
N ALA A 71 -0.97 3.51 -3.66
CA ALA A 71 0.39 4.00 -3.89
C ALA A 71 1.41 3.32 -2.95
N LEU A 72 1.06 3.16 -1.66
CA LEU A 72 1.87 2.44 -0.68
C LEU A 72 2.12 0.99 -1.09
N VAL A 73 1.04 0.24 -1.37
CA VAL A 73 1.12 -1.19 -1.72
C VAL A 73 1.95 -1.38 -2.99
N VAL A 74 1.67 -0.60 -4.03
CA VAL A 74 2.38 -0.67 -5.31
C VAL A 74 3.86 -0.31 -5.13
N ALA A 75 4.18 0.74 -4.37
CA ALA A 75 5.57 1.13 -4.14
C ALA A 75 6.37 0.02 -3.43
N HIS A 76 5.79 -0.63 -2.41
CA HIS A 76 6.43 -1.77 -1.76
C HIS A 76 6.63 -2.95 -2.72
N HIS A 77 5.62 -3.33 -3.50
CA HIS A 77 5.74 -4.42 -4.47
C HIS A 77 6.78 -4.14 -5.57
N ASN A 78 6.88 -2.89 -6.02
CA ASN A 78 7.89 -2.48 -6.98
C ASN A 78 9.31 -2.59 -6.41
N VAL A 79 9.53 -2.17 -5.15
CA VAL A 79 10.83 -2.37 -4.50
C VAL A 79 11.12 -3.86 -4.31
N SER A 80 10.12 -4.67 -3.91
CA SER A 80 10.22 -6.13 -3.79
C SER A 80 10.69 -6.78 -5.10
N GLU A 81 10.17 -6.35 -6.26
CA GLU A 81 10.62 -6.83 -7.56
C GLU A 81 12.11 -6.57 -7.80
N THR A 82 12.64 -5.40 -7.39
CA THR A 82 14.08 -5.13 -7.51
C THR A 82 14.95 -6.03 -6.63
N HIS A 83 14.46 -6.44 -5.45
CA HIS A 83 15.13 -7.43 -4.61
C HIS A 83 15.09 -8.82 -5.24
N ARG A 84 13.98 -9.21 -5.88
CA ARG A 84 13.88 -10.47 -6.64
C ARG A 84 14.89 -10.54 -7.78
N GLN A 85 15.07 -9.46 -8.54
CA GLN A 85 16.10 -9.42 -9.59
C GLN A 85 17.52 -9.63 -9.06
N ARG A 86 17.78 -9.25 -7.81
CA ARG A 86 19.07 -9.46 -7.12
C ARG A 86 19.15 -10.78 -6.35
N ARG A 87 18.12 -11.63 -6.42
CA ARG A 87 17.98 -12.87 -5.64
C ARG A 87 18.07 -12.64 -4.13
N ASP A 88 17.68 -11.44 -3.67
CA ASP A 88 17.60 -11.10 -2.26
C ASP A 88 16.23 -11.48 -1.70
N ALA A 89 16.14 -12.71 -1.18
CA ALA A 89 14.91 -13.25 -0.62
C ALA A 89 14.44 -12.48 0.62
N ILE A 90 15.37 -12.00 1.45
CA ILE A 90 15.06 -11.28 2.70
C ILE A 90 14.41 -9.95 2.35
N GLY A 91 15.07 -9.14 1.51
CA GLY A 91 14.53 -7.86 1.08
C GLY A 91 13.22 -8.00 0.29
N THR A 92 13.08 -9.08 -0.50
CA THR A 92 11.82 -9.39 -1.18
C THR A 92 10.69 -9.57 -0.17
N LEU A 93 10.89 -10.46 0.82
CA LEU A 93 9.90 -10.78 1.84
C LEU A 93 9.55 -9.57 2.72
N ASP A 94 10.53 -8.76 3.10
CA ASP A 94 10.31 -7.53 3.86
C ASP A 94 9.32 -6.62 3.14
N HIS A 95 9.52 -6.41 1.84
CA HIS A 95 8.66 -5.56 1.04
C HIS A 95 7.30 -6.20 0.67
N LEU A 96 7.08 -7.49 0.96
CA LEU A 96 5.75 -8.10 0.94
C LEU A 96 5.04 -7.97 2.30
N CYS A 97 5.78 -8.09 3.40
CA CYS A 97 5.24 -8.02 4.77
C CYS A 97 4.85 -6.60 5.18
N LEU A 98 5.73 -5.63 4.97
CA LEU A 98 5.57 -4.25 5.44
C LEU A 98 4.26 -3.57 4.99
N PRO A 99 3.83 -3.62 3.71
CA PRO A 99 2.56 -3.00 3.34
C PRO A 99 1.37 -3.71 3.98
N HIS A 100 1.41 -5.03 4.16
CA HIS A 100 0.33 -5.77 4.83
C HIS A 100 0.20 -5.36 6.30
N GLU A 101 1.34 -5.27 7.01
CA GLU A 101 1.41 -4.82 8.40
C GLU A 101 0.91 -3.37 8.56
N ALA A 102 1.27 -2.47 7.64
CA ALA A 102 0.78 -1.10 7.64
C ALA A 102 -0.75 -1.05 7.46
N LEU A 103 -1.31 -1.86 6.56
CA LEU A 103 -2.76 -1.91 6.33
C LEU A 103 -3.52 -2.44 7.56
N ILE A 104 -2.98 -3.47 8.25
CA ILE A 104 -3.55 -3.97 9.51
C ILE A 104 -3.61 -2.85 10.55
N ARG A 105 -2.50 -2.12 10.76
CA ARG A 105 -2.45 -1.01 11.71
C ARG A 105 -3.43 0.10 11.35
N ILE A 106 -3.53 0.46 10.08
CA ILE A 106 -4.46 1.50 9.61
C ILE A 106 -5.92 1.06 9.81
N ALA A 107 -6.26 -0.20 9.53
CA ALA A 107 -7.61 -0.72 9.73
C ALA A 107 -8.02 -0.77 11.22
N ALA A 108 -7.07 -1.08 12.10
CA ALA A 108 -7.30 -1.24 13.54
C ALA A 108 -7.25 0.07 14.34
N ASP A 109 -6.70 1.16 13.81
CA ASP A 109 -6.57 2.43 14.54
C ASP A 109 -7.89 3.23 14.48
N PRO A 110 -8.61 3.41 15.61
CA PRO A 110 -9.88 4.14 15.63
C PRO A 110 -9.72 5.65 15.38
N ARG A 111 -8.49 6.18 15.41
CA ARG A 111 -8.21 7.59 15.10
C ARG A 111 -8.11 7.83 13.59
N VAL A 112 -7.95 6.78 12.80
CA VAL A 112 -7.93 6.85 11.33
C VAL A 112 -9.37 6.98 10.82
N PRO A 113 -9.65 7.86 9.84
CA PRO A 113 -10.99 7.99 9.28
C PRO A 113 -11.55 6.66 8.77
N ASP A 114 -12.82 6.39 9.01
CA ASP A 114 -13.45 5.11 8.64
C ASP A 114 -13.33 4.77 7.14
N ALA A 115 -13.37 5.77 6.27
CA ALA A 115 -13.15 5.58 4.84
C ALA A 115 -11.76 4.99 4.57
N ALA A 116 -10.72 5.48 5.25
CA ALA A 116 -9.36 4.95 5.13
C ALA A 116 -9.24 3.55 5.75
N ARG A 117 -9.86 3.30 6.92
CA ARG A 117 -9.91 1.97 7.55
C ARG A 117 -10.52 0.91 6.62
N ARG A 118 -11.67 1.23 5.99
CA ARG A 118 -12.34 0.33 5.03
C ARG A 118 -11.51 0.10 3.76
N ARG A 119 -10.84 1.13 3.23
CA ARG A 119 -9.93 0.97 2.09
C ARG A 119 -8.67 0.18 2.44
N ALA A 120 -8.17 0.29 3.67
CA ALA A 120 -7.04 -0.53 4.13
C ALA A 120 -7.38 -2.02 4.07
N VAL A 121 -8.56 -2.39 4.58
CA VAL A 121 -9.08 -3.76 4.48
C VAL A 121 -9.22 -4.23 3.03
N HIS A 122 -9.75 -3.39 2.14
CA HIS A 122 -9.85 -3.72 0.73
C HIS A 122 -8.48 -4.07 0.12
N HIS A 123 -7.45 -3.25 0.40
CA HIS A 123 -6.08 -3.49 -0.09
C HIS A 123 -5.36 -4.65 0.61
N MET A 124 -5.81 -5.10 1.79
CA MET A 124 -5.27 -6.28 2.46
C MET A 124 -5.48 -7.56 1.64
N SER A 125 -6.53 -7.65 0.83
CA SER A 125 -6.76 -8.79 -0.07
C SER A 125 -5.58 -8.97 -1.06
N ARG A 126 -5.09 -7.87 -1.62
CA ARG A 126 -3.99 -7.87 -2.60
C ARG A 126 -2.65 -8.24 -1.97
N THR A 127 -2.34 -7.70 -0.80
CA THR A 127 -1.10 -8.02 -0.08
C THR A 127 -1.14 -9.42 0.51
N ARG A 128 -2.32 -9.92 0.92
CA ARG A 128 -2.54 -11.32 1.33
C ARG A 128 -2.21 -12.29 0.21
N LEU A 129 -2.67 -12.05 -1.02
CA LEU A 129 -2.34 -12.91 -2.16
C LEU A 129 -0.83 -12.97 -2.42
N ALA A 130 -0.12 -11.85 -2.28
CA ALA A 130 1.32 -11.82 -2.44
C ALA A 130 2.06 -12.60 -1.34
N LEU A 131 1.59 -12.54 -0.08
CA LEU A 131 2.13 -13.35 1.01
C LEU A 131 1.87 -14.85 0.81
N LEU A 132 0.68 -15.21 0.34
CA LEU A 132 0.34 -16.61 0.03
C LEU A 132 1.20 -17.14 -1.13
N ASP A 133 1.34 -16.37 -2.22
CA ASP A 133 2.23 -16.71 -3.32
C ASP A 133 3.67 -16.91 -2.85
N TRP A 134 4.18 -16.04 -1.98
CA TRP A 134 5.48 -16.22 -1.34
C TRP A 134 5.57 -17.56 -0.59
N GLN A 135 4.59 -17.89 0.24
CA GLN A 135 4.57 -19.15 0.99
C GLN A 135 4.54 -20.37 0.07
N THR A 136 3.86 -20.31 -1.08
CA THR A 136 3.85 -21.43 -2.04
C THR A 136 5.23 -21.71 -2.65
N ARG A 137 6.05 -20.67 -2.83
CA ARG A 137 7.37 -20.77 -3.48
C ARG A 137 8.52 -21.01 -2.49
N HIS A 138 8.40 -20.50 -1.28
CA HIS A 138 9.49 -20.47 -0.29
C HIS A 138 9.17 -21.20 1.01
N GLY A 139 7.94 -21.70 1.16
CA GLY A 139 7.44 -22.26 2.41
C GLY A 139 6.91 -21.18 3.35
N ALA A 140 6.06 -21.60 4.29
CA ALA A 140 5.54 -20.72 5.33
C ALA A 140 6.62 -20.40 6.37
N CYS A 141 6.65 -19.15 6.82
CA CYS A 141 7.46 -18.72 7.96
C CYS A 141 6.60 -18.02 9.01
N ALA A 142 7.08 -17.99 10.25
CA ALA A 142 6.35 -17.44 11.40
C ALA A 142 5.79 -16.02 11.12
N ARG A 143 6.58 -15.16 10.47
CA ARG A 143 6.19 -13.79 10.13
C ARG A 143 4.98 -13.74 9.19
N THR A 144 5.06 -14.46 8.06
CA THR A 144 3.95 -14.51 7.09
C THR A 144 2.69 -15.14 7.68
N GLN A 145 2.83 -16.16 8.53
CA GLN A 145 1.69 -16.79 9.20
C GLN A 145 1.03 -15.86 10.22
N ALA A 146 1.82 -15.13 11.02
CA ALA A 146 1.29 -14.13 11.96
C ALA A 146 0.51 -13.05 11.22
N LEU A 147 1.11 -12.45 10.19
CA LEU A 147 0.47 -11.40 9.40
C LEU A 147 -0.84 -11.85 8.74
N LEU A 148 -0.89 -13.06 8.17
CA LEU A 148 -2.12 -13.60 7.57
C LEU A 148 -3.23 -13.81 8.59
N ARG A 149 -2.89 -14.18 9.83
CA ARG A 149 -3.82 -14.36 10.95
C ARG A 149 -4.34 -13.02 11.44
N ASP A 150 -3.45 -12.07 11.68
CA ASP A 150 -3.79 -10.72 12.16
C ASP A 150 -4.65 -10.00 11.13
N GLY A 151 -4.38 -10.20 9.85
CA GLY A 151 -5.19 -9.65 8.78
C GLY A 151 -6.61 -10.22 8.73
N LEU A 152 -6.80 -11.49 9.10
CA LEU A 152 -8.13 -12.09 9.24
C LEU A 152 -8.89 -11.48 10.42
N SER A 153 -8.21 -11.28 11.56
CA SER A 153 -8.82 -10.64 12.73
C SER A 153 -9.30 -9.22 12.43
N ALA A 154 -8.49 -8.41 11.73
CA ALA A 154 -8.86 -7.04 11.34
C ALA A 154 -10.08 -6.99 10.39
N LEU A 155 -10.20 -7.97 9.47
CA LEU A 155 -11.38 -8.14 8.63
C LEU A 155 -12.65 -8.41 9.47
N SER A 156 -12.54 -9.26 10.50
CA SER A 156 -13.66 -9.61 11.36
C SER A 156 -14.12 -8.45 12.25
N SER A 157 -13.18 -7.66 12.80
CA SER A 157 -13.51 -6.52 13.68
C SER A 157 -14.33 -5.43 12.97
N LEU A 158 -13.99 -5.09 11.73
CA LEU A 158 -14.76 -4.09 10.97
C LEU A 158 -16.15 -4.58 10.53
N GLY A 159 -16.32 -5.90 10.39
CA GLY A 159 -17.64 -6.49 10.17
C GLY A 159 -18.54 -6.37 11.41
N ALA A 160 -17.98 -6.44 12.61
CA ALA A 160 -18.72 -6.23 13.86
C ALA A 160 -19.09 -4.75 14.09
N ASP A 161 -18.19 -3.82 13.74
CA ASP A 161 -18.44 -2.36 13.82
C ASP A 161 -19.58 -1.90 12.88
N ALA A 162 -19.88 -2.64 11.81
CA ALA A 162 -20.93 -2.26 10.83
C ALA A 162 -22.37 -2.49 11.33
N PHE A 163 -22.54 -3.18 12.47
CA PHE A 163 -23.84 -3.50 13.07
C PHE A 163 -24.11 -2.76 14.39
N HIS A 164 -23.30 -1.74 14.72
CA HIS A 164 -23.45 -0.86 15.88
C HIS A 164 -23.51 0.60 15.43
#